data_AF-A0A167N2M5-F1
#
_entry.id   AF-A0A167N2M5-F1
#
_cell.length_a   1.000
_cell.length_b   1.000
_cell.length_c   1.000
_cell.angle_alpha   90.00
_cell.angle_beta   90.00
_cell.angle_gamma   90.00
#
_symmetry.space_group_name_H-M   'P 1'
#
loop_
_entity.id
_entity.type
_entity.pdbx_description
1 polymer ?
#
loop_
_entity_poly.entity_id
_entity_poly.type
_entity_poly.pdbx_seq_one_letter_code
_entity_poly.pdbx_strand_id
1 'polypeptide(L)'
;MLFSRRSAAAAAAAALAICTKTVLAQDAPMTGSYYVDAPTGINFSAWSTPGGSDGNGAFAFGYVLPDTALQNDTNEYIGLLQCQTINTTLTGWCGIAHGGHMPSDLLLMAWPYQGHVYTSFRYVTDYFMPLQFGGPNGTNGTSAAFPAPRLTVIRSTANATGYEIVYRCQNCFSWQQGTYNETVHTATGDPDNVLVLGFAQAAKGPLNPACPGNDLTFGFHDNGYGQWGAPVQNATRAAYAAWAKLATQAPNAGANLTAANCAVPAPPKTTATAAPSSVLTAARRAVISLA
;
A
#
# COMPACT_ATOMS: atom_id res chain seq x y z
N MET A 1 -41.71 67.70 23.26
CA MET A 1 -43.09 67.34 23.66
C MET A 1 -43.46 66.02 23.00
N LEU A 2 -44.15 65.16 23.75
CA LEU A 2 -44.52 63.77 23.48
C LEU A 2 -45.12 63.52 22.09
N PHE A 3 -44.79 62.38 21.47
CA PHE A 3 -45.70 61.43 20.78
C PHE A 3 -44.98 60.06 20.74
N SER A 4 -45.41 59.03 21.49
CA SER A 4 -46.51 58.08 21.25
C SER A 4 -46.14 56.86 20.37
N ARG A 5 -45.75 55.78 21.06
CA ARG A 5 -46.19 54.37 20.92
C ARG A 5 -46.79 53.90 19.58
N ARG A 6 -46.14 52.93 18.90
CA ARG A 6 -46.48 51.46 18.84
C ARG A 6 -46.03 50.77 17.54
N SER A 7 -45.29 49.67 17.74
CA SER A 7 -45.39 48.36 17.08
C SER A 7 -45.28 48.24 15.55
N ALA A 8 -44.18 47.65 15.08
CA ALA A 8 -44.21 46.68 13.98
C ALA A 8 -43.10 45.66 14.17
N ALA A 9 -43.49 44.39 14.24
CA ALA A 9 -42.63 43.22 14.29
C ALA A 9 -42.11 42.86 12.89
N ALA A 10 -41.12 41.95 12.89
CA ALA A 10 -40.65 41.10 11.78
C ALA A 10 -39.55 41.65 10.85
N ALA A 11 -38.35 41.06 11.00
CA ALA A 11 -37.26 40.81 10.03
C ALA A 11 -35.93 40.93 10.80
N ALA A 12 -35.00 39.97 10.85
CA ALA A 12 -34.75 38.83 9.99
C ALA A 12 -34.03 37.74 10.82
N ALA A 13 -34.59 36.53 10.83
CA ALA A 13 -33.90 35.32 11.24
C ALA A 13 -33.76 34.45 9.99
N ALA A 14 -32.72 34.66 9.20
CA ALA A 14 -32.35 33.79 8.09
C ALA A 14 -30.90 34.08 7.70
N ALA A 15 -29.97 33.23 8.16
CA ALA A 15 -28.74 32.80 7.47
C ALA A 15 -27.69 32.33 8.50
N LEU A 16 -27.91 31.16 9.11
CA LEU A 16 -26.78 30.39 9.68
C LEU A 16 -27.08 28.90 9.70
N ALA A 17 -27.47 28.36 8.55
CA ALA A 17 -27.51 26.93 8.31
C ALA A 17 -27.16 26.73 6.83
N ILE A 18 -26.16 25.89 6.58
CA ILE A 18 -25.64 25.38 5.29
C ILE A 18 -24.13 25.69 5.20
N CYS A 19 -23.35 24.91 5.95
CA CYS A 19 -21.96 24.56 5.57
C CYS A 19 -21.40 23.37 6.37
N THR A 20 -22.23 22.59 7.08
CA THR A 20 -21.85 21.25 7.53
C THR A 20 -22.12 20.25 6.42
N LYS A 21 -21.40 20.38 5.29
CA LYS A 21 -21.15 19.22 4.45
C LYS A 21 -20.21 18.33 5.25
N THR A 22 -20.77 17.39 6.00
CA THR A 22 -20.01 16.27 6.57
C THR A 22 -19.31 15.57 5.42
N VAL A 23 -18.01 15.80 5.28
CA VAL A 23 -17.14 15.02 4.40
C VAL A 23 -17.05 13.63 5.03
N LEU A 24 -17.97 12.73 4.66
CA LEU A 24 -18.01 11.34 5.13
C LEU A 24 -17.06 10.42 4.35
N ALA A 25 -15.89 10.92 3.97
CA ALA A 25 -14.88 10.14 3.26
C ALA A 25 -13.53 10.23 3.96
N GLN A 26 -13.52 10.09 5.29
CA GLN A 26 -12.30 9.67 5.98
C GLN A 26 -12.37 8.15 6.06
N ASP A 27 -11.40 7.47 5.44
CA ASP A 27 -11.23 6.02 5.62
C ASP A 27 -11.22 5.70 7.11
N ALA A 28 -11.83 4.57 7.49
CA ALA A 28 -11.91 4.17 8.89
C ALA A 28 -10.49 4.15 9.49
N PRO A 29 -10.26 4.84 10.63
CA PRO A 29 -8.93 4.90 11.22
C PRO A 29 -8.47 3.49 11.58
N MET A 30 -7.18 3.23 11.38
CA MET A 30 -6.62 1.94 11.78
C MET A 30 -6.73 1.77 13.30
N THR A 31 -7.35 0.68 13.72
CA THR A 31 -7.59 0.39 15.14
C THR A 31 -6.49 -0.51 15.66
N GLY A 32 -5.79 -0.06 16.70
CA GLY A 32 -4.72 -0.81 17.36
C GLY A 32 -5.25 -1.94 18.25
N SER A 33 -4.60 -3.09 18.21
CA SER A 33 -4.90 -4.27 19.03
C SER A 33 -3.66 -5.18 19.17
N TYR A 34 -3.78 -6.26 19.94
CA TYR A 34 -2.81 -7.35 19.89
C TYR A 34 -3.37 -8.48 19.04
N TYR A 35 -2.51 -9.10 18.23
CA TYR A 35 -2.86 -10.26 17.42
C TYR A 35 -1.89 -11.40 17.70
N VAL A 36 -2.42 -12.54 18.12
CA VAL A 36 -1.63 -13.76 18.29
C VAL A 36 -1.82 -14.64 17.08
N ASP A 37 -0.75 -14.84 16.33
CA ASP A 37 -0.73 -15.80 15.25
C ASP A 37 -0.69 -17.23 15.79
N ALA A 38 -1.81 -17.93 15.80
CA ALA A 38 -1.92 -19.26 16.39
C ALA A 38 -0.93 -20.30 15.81
N PRO A 39 -0.69 -20.39 14.48
CA PRO A 39 0.31 -21.28 13.90
C PRO A 39 1.76 -21.10 14.40
N THR A 40 2.19 -19.87 14.68
CA THR A 40 3.59 -19.57 15.08
C THR A 40 3.74 -19.21 16.55
N GLY A 41 2.64 -18.87 17.23
CA GLY A 41 2.62 -18.32 18.58
C GLY A 41 3.15 -16.88 18.69
N ILE A 42 3.39 -16.19 17.57
CA ILE A 42 3.92 -14.82 17.58
C ILE A 42 2.80 -13.86 17.98
N ASN A 43 3.08 -13.01 18.98
CA ASN A 43 2.15 -11.98 19.44
C ASN A 43 2.58 -10.60 18.94
N PHE A 44 1.82 -10.07 17.97
CA PHE A 44 2.03 -8.80 17.31
C PHE A 44 1.31 -7.66 18.01
N SER A 45 1.92 -6.48 18.01
CA SER A 45 1.15 -5.24 18.03
C SER A 45 0.61 -5.03 16.62
N ALA A 46 -0.70 -4.90 16.47
CA ALA A 46 -1.36 -4.90 15.18
C ALA A 46 -2.34 -3.73 15.05
N TRP A 47 -2.55 -3.30 13.82
CA TRP A 47 -3.51 -2.27 13.45
C TRP A 47 -4.31 -2.75 12.27
N SER A 48 -5.63 -2.58 12.32
CA SER A 48 -6.52 -3.03 11.26
C SER A 48 -7.57 -1.99 10.91
N THR A 49 -7.94 -1.94 9.63
CA THR A 49 -9.18 -1.31 9.17
C THR A 49 -10.15 -2.42 8.73
N PRO A 50 -11.43 -2.38 9.17
CA PRO A 50 -12.39 -3.44 8.87
C PRO A 50 -12.88 -3.41 7.41
N GLY A 51 -12.58 -2.35 6.65
CA GLY A 51 -13.15 -2.13 5.32
C GLY A 51 -14.63 -1.74 5.34
N GLY A 52 -15.26 -1.77 4.18
CA GLY A 52 -16.71 -1.63 3.99
C GLY A 52 -17.49 -2.84 4.50
N SER A 53 -18.83 -2.78 4.42
CA SER A 53 -19.72 -3.86 4.89
C SER A 53 -19.55 -5.19 4.14
N ASP A 54 -18.94 -5.16 2.95
CA ASP A 54 -18.55 -6.30 2.12
C ASP A 54 -17.10 -6.76 2.36
N GLY A 55 -16.39 -6.14 3.31
CA GLY A 55 -14.98 -6.38 3.61
C GLY A 55 -14.01 -5.70 2.64
N ASN A 56 -14.49 -4.93 1.66
CA ASN A 56 -13.61 -4.22 0.74
C ASN A 56 -12.79 -3.16 1.48
N GLY A 57 -11.49 -3.11 1.22
CA GLY A 57 -10.57 -2.25 1.95
C GLY A 57 -10.18 -2.75 3.35
N ALA A 58 -10.59 -3.96 3.75
CA ALA A 58 -10.08 -4.58 4.97
C ALA A 58 -8.57 -4.81 4.85
N PHE A 59 -7.83 -4.44 5.88
CA PHE A 59 -6.37 -4.53 5.94
C PHE A 59 -5.93 -4.66 7.39
N ALA A 60 -4.91 -5.47 7.64
CA ALA A 60 -4.19 -5.41 8.90
C ALA A 60 -2.68 -5.53 8.70
N PHE A 61 -1.97 -4.75 9.50
CA PHE A 61 -0.53 -4.85 9.65
C PHE A 61 -0.20 -5.02 11.11
N GLY A 62 0.73 -5.92 11.41
CA GLY A 62 1.30 -6.04 12.73
C GLY A 62 2.80 -6.14 12.66
N TYR A 63 3.45 -5.72 13.74
CA TYR A 63 4.87 -5.96 13.90
C TYR A 63 5.21 -6.30 15.35
N VAL A 64 6.35 -6.98 15.48
CA VAL A 64 7.04 -7.19 16.74
C VAL A 64 8.52 -6.86 16.55
N LEU A 65 9.08 -6.21 17.56
CA LEU A 65 10.45 -5.73 17.61
C LEU A 65 11.30 -6.54 18.61
N PRO A 66 12.64 -6.54 18.45
CA PRO A 66 13.55 -6.97 19.50
C PRO A 66 13.25 -6.32 20.85
N ASP A 67 13.57 -7.01 21.94
CA ASP A 67 13.40 -6.49 23.30
C ASP A 67 14.21 -5.20 23.58
N THR A 68 15.33 -5.03 22.88
CA THR A 68 16.21 -3.85 22.97
C THR A 68 15.83 -2.68 22.07
N ALA A 69 14.76 -2.80 21.27
CA ALA A 69 14.42 -1.85 20.20
C ALA A 69 14.00 -0.45 20.70
N LEU A 70 13.69 -0.31 21.99
CA LEU A 70 13.36 1.00 22.60
C LEU A 70 14.59 1.67 23.22
N GLN A 71 15.69 0.94 23.41
CA GLN A 71 16.95 1.46 23.94
C GLN A 71 17.93 1.76 22.81
N ASN A 72 17.91 0.94 21.74
CA ASN A 72 18.72 1.13 20.54
C ASN A 72 17.82 0.94 19.33
N ASP A 73 18.00 1.77 18.30
CA ASP A 73 17.27 1.59 17.05
C ASP A 73 17.52 0.18 16.50
N THR A 74 16.44 -0.55 16.23
CA THR A 74 16.51 -1.81 15.49
C THR A 74 16.41 -1.51 14.00
N ASN A 75 17.11 -2.29 13.18
CA ASN A 75 16.94 -2.25 11.73
C ASN A 75 16.16 -3.47 11.20
N GLU A 76 15.47 -4.20 12.08
CA GLU A 76 14.66 -5.34 11.70
C GLU A 76 13.42 -5.50 12.58
N TYR A 77 12.43 -6.19 12.02
CA TYR A 77 11.21 -6.58 12.71
C TYR A 77 10.67 -7.91 12.15
N ILE A 78 9.73 -8.53 12.87
CA ILE A 78 8.87 -9.59 12.33
C ILE A 78 7.51 -8.95 12.06
N GLY A 79 7.08 -9.02 10.81
CA GLY A 79 5.84 -8.44 10.32
C GLY A 79 4.74 -9.47 10.11
N LEU A 80 3.52 -9.00 10.23
CA LEU A 80 2.29 -9.64 9.80
C LEU A 80 1.61 -8.69 8.80
N LEU A 81 1.20 -9.22 7.66
CA LEU A 81 0.39 -8.51 6.69
C LEU A 81 -0.82 -9.38 6.36
N GLN A 82 -2.02 -8.87 6.62
CA GLN A 82 -3.30 -9.49 6.27
C GLN A 82 -4.00 -8.60 5.26
N CYS A 83 -4.27 -9.14 4.08
CA CYS A 83 -4.84 -8.40 2.98
C CYS A 83 -6.04 -9.14 2.43
N GLN A 84 -7.05 -8.36 2.06
CA GLN A 84 -8.28 -8.90 1.54
C GLN A 84 -8.17 -9.14 0.03
N THR A 85 -8.93 -10.11 -0.47
CA THR A 85 -9.15 -10.29 -1.90
C THR A 85 -10.60 -9.97 -2.22
N ILE A 86 -10.83 -8.94 -3.05
CA ILE A 86 -12.18 -8.47 -3.38
C ILE A 86 -12.89 -9.30 -4.46
N ASN A 87 -12.24 -10.32 -5.03
CA ASN A 87 -12.81 -11.10 -6.12
C ASN A 87 -12.54 -12.59 -6.00
N THR A 88 -13.38 -13.37 -6.65
CA THR A 88 -13.29 -14.83 -6.68
C THR A 88 -12.06 -15.35 -7.43
N THR A 89 -11.31 -14.48 -8.10
CA THR A 89 -10.09 -14.83 -8.84
C THR A 89 -8.82 -14.73 -8.01
N LEU A 90 -8.90 -14.42 -6.72
CA LEU A 90 -7.72 -14.30 -5.84
C LEU A 90 -6.71 -13.27 -6.36
N THR A 91 -7.20 -12.13 -6.85
CA THR A 91 -6.31 -11.07 -7.33
C THR A 91 -6.39 -9.83 -6.45
N GLY A 92 -5.33 -9.06 -6.51
CA GLY A 92 -5.18 -7.81 -5.78
C GLY A 92 -3.73 -7.68 -5.35
N TRP A 93 -3.42 -6.56 -4.72
CA TRP A 93 -2.17 -6.41 -3.99
C TRP A 93 -2.41 -5.46 -2.81
N CYS A 94 -1.52 -5.56 -1.84
CA CYS A 94 -1.46 -4.64 -0.72
C CYS A 94 0.00 -4.30 -0.44
N GLY A 95 0.26 -3.22 0.27
CA GLY A 95 1.62 -2.85 0.61
C GLY A 95 1.72 -1.93 1.80
N ILE A 96 2.96 -1.83 2.29
CA ILE A 96 3.38 -0.99 3.40
C ILE A 96 4.44 0.00 2.93
N ALA A 97 4.32 1.25 3.35
CA ALA A 97 5.39 2.25 3.32
C ALA A 97 6.02 2.37 4.71
N HIS A 98 7.31 2.07 4.82
CA HIS A 98 7.99 2.01 6.11
C HIS A 98 8.21 3.39 6.76
N GLY A 99 8.18 4.49 5.99
CA GLY A 99 8.24 5.87 6.50
C GLY A 99 6.92 6.65 6.37
N GLY A 100 5.82 5.98 6.02
CA GLY A 100 4.50 6.59 5.85
C GLY A 100 4.16 7.07 4.44
N HIS A 101 5.15 7.44 3.64
CA HIS A 101 4.97 8.07 2.34
C HIS A 101 5.16 7.07 1.20
N MET A 102 4.42 7.26 0.10
CA MET A 102 4.70 6.47 -1.11
C MET A 102 6.06 6.87 -1.72
N PRO A 103 6.34 8.17 -1.97
CA PRO A 103 7.66 8.59 -2.43
C PRO A 103 8.70 8.52 -1.31
N SER A 104 9.93 8.22 -1.71
CA SER A 104 11.15 8.27 -0.90
C SER A 104 11.27 7.28 0.26
N ASP A 105 10.28 6.41 0.45
CA ASP A 105 10.31 5.38 1.49
C ASP A 105 10.53 3.97 0.94
N LEU A 106 11.04 3.07 1.79
CA LEU A 106 11.03 1.65 1.49
C LEU A 106 9.59 1.14 1.46
N LEU A 107 9.17 0.63 0.32
CA LEU A 107 7.86 0.03 0.13
C LEU A 107 7.96 -1.49 0.12
N LEU A 108 7.06 -2.19 0.78
CA LEU A 108 6.87 -3.64 0.65
C LEU A 108 5.50 -3.90 0.04
N MET A 109 5.47 -4.53 -1.12
CA MET A 109 4.24 -4.97 -1.80
C MET A 109 4.07 -6.47 -1.62
N ALA A 110 2.85 -6.95 -1.40
CA ALA A 110 2.49 -8.36 -1.35
C ALA A 110 1.22 -8.68 -2.16
N TRP A 111 1.20 -9.85 -2.80
CA TRP A 111 0.07 -10.34 -3.59
C TRP A 111 0.01 -11.87 -3.60
N PRO A 112 -1.17 -12.47 -3.74
CA PRO A 112 -1.31 -13.91 -3.91
C PRO A 112 -0.98 -14.33 -5.34
N TYR A 113 -0.28 -15.44 -5.50
CA TYR A 113 -0.06 -16.08 -6.79
C TYR A 113 0.18 -17.59 -6.62
N GLN A 114 -0.62 -18.41 -7.31
CA GLN A 114 -0.54 -19.89 -7.28
C GLN A 114 -0.50 -20.50 -5.87
N GLY A 115 -1.34 -19.99 -4.95
CA GLY A 115 -1.42 -20.51 -3.58
C GLY A 115 -0.31 -20.04 -2.64
N HIS A 116 0.59 -19.16 -3.10
CA HIS A 116 1.61 -18.53 -2.28
C HIS A 116 1.40 -17.01 -2.20
N VAL A 117 1.99 -16.38 -1.19
CA VAL A 117 2.05 -14.91 -1.12
C VAL A 117 3.42 -14.45 -1.60
N TYR A 118 3.41 -13.70 -2.69
CA TYR A 118 4.60 -13.09 -3.26
C TYR A 118 4.81 -11.72 -2.63
N THR A 119 6.06 -11.29 -2.63
CA THR A 119 6.51 -10.01 -2.09
C THR A 119 7.53 -9.35 -2.99
N SER A 120 7.57 -8.03 -2.97
CA SER A 120 8.61 -7.24 -3.63
C SER A 120 8.88 -5.96 -2.86
N PHE A 121 10.15 -5.68 -2.61
CA PHE A 121 10.56 -4.35 -2.15
C PHE A 121 10.54 -3.38 -3.32
N ARG A 122 9.95 -2.22 -3.09
CA ARG A 122 9.70 -1.18 -4.10
C ARG A 122 10.18 0.17 -3.59
N TYR A 123 10.41 1.08 -4.54
CA TYR A 123 10.77 2.46 -4.26
C TYR A 123 10.32 3.36 -5.41
N VAL A 124 9.99 4.60 -5.08
CA VAL A 124 9.66 5.63 -6.05
C VAL A 124 10.07 7.00 -5.51
N THR A 125 10.39 7.94 -6.39
CA THR A 125 10.77 9.31 -6.00
C THR A 125 9.62 10.30 -6.12
N ASP A 126 8.52 9.90 -6.75
CA ASP A 126 7.33 10.73 -6.97
C ASP A 126 6.10 9.81 -7.20
N TYR A 127 4.92 10.36 -7.45
CA TYR A 127 3.67 9.63 -7.61
C TYR A 127 3.50 8.95 -8.98
N PHE A 128 4.43 8.04 -9.31
CA PHE A 128 4.35 7.13 -10.45
C PHE A 128 4.60 5.68 -10.01
N MET A 129 4.62 4.73 -10.95
CA MET A 129 4.83 3.31 -10.66
C MET A 129 6.11 3.07 -9.85
N PRO A 130 6.02 2.48 -8.63
CA PRO A 130 7.20 2.06 -7.90
C PRO A 130 7.98 0.96 -8.62
N LEU A 131 9.28 1.18 -8.80
CA LEU A 131 10.19 0.19 -9.36
C LEU A 131 10.76 -0.67 -8.24
N GLN A 132 11.42 -1.78 -8.60
CA GLN A 132 12.12 -2.62 -7.64
C GLN A 132 13.14 -1.79 -6.84
N PHE A 133 13.09 -1.88 -5.51
CA PHE A 133 14.11 -1.28 -4.65
C PHE A 133 15.48 -1.84 -5.01
N GLY A 134 16.49 -0.99 -5.13
CA GLY A 134 17.82 -1.44 -5.55
C GLY A 134 17.96 -1.72 -7.04
N GLY A 135 16.95 -1.41 -7.86
CA GLY A 135 16.95 -1.68 -9.30
C GLY A 135 17.00 -3.18 -9.63
N PRO A 136 17.36 -3.56 -10.87
CA PRO A 136 17.29 -4.94 -11.35
C PRO A 136 18.07 -5.96 -10.49
N ASN A 137 19.18 -5.54 -9.89
CA ASN A 137 20.03 -6.40 -9.06
C ASN A 137 19.74 -6.29 -7.56
N GLY A 138 18.77 -5.45 -7.14
CA GLY A 138 18.40 -5.27 -5.74
C GLY A 138 19.44 -4.58 -4.85
N THR A 139 20.48 -3.98 -5.44
CA THR A 139 21.63 -3.41 -4.71
C THR A 139 21.96 -1.96 -5.06
N ASN A 140 21.31 -1.37 -6.06
CA ASN A 140 21.55 0.02 -6.44
C ASN A 140 21.15 0.97 -5.31
N GLY A 141 22.07 1.79 -4.83
CA GLY A 141 21.84 2.66 -3.67
C GLY A 141 22.01 1.97 -2.32
N THR A 142 22.45 0.70 -2.28
CA THR A 142 22.81 0.04 -1.01
C THR A 142 24.27 0.35 -0.64
N SER A 143 24.54 0.41 0.65
CA SER A 143 25.88 0.65 1.21
C SER A 143 26.07 -0.16 2.49
N ALA A 144 27.27 -0.10 3.09
CA ALA A 144 27.50 -0.73 4.39
C ALA A 144 26.64 -0.11 5.50
N ALA A 145 26.32 1.19 5.39
CA ALA A 145 25.42 1.90 6.31
C ALA A 145 23.94 1.62 6.01
N PHE A 146 23.61 1.39 4.73
CA PHE A 146 22.25 1.11 4.26
C PHE A 146 22.22 -0.19 3.45
N PRO A 147 22.34 -1.35 4.11
CA PRO A 147 22.33 -2.63 3.42
C PRO A 147 20.98 -2.91 2.76
N ALA A 148 20.97 -3.79 1.75
CA ALA A 148 19.74 -4.17 1.06
C ALA A 148 18.69 -4.75 2.04
N PRO A 149 17.41 -4.36 1.92
CA PRO A 149 16.33 -4.95 2.70
C PRO A 149 16.16 -6.42 2.31
N ARG A 150 15.93 -7.27 3.32
CA ARG A 150 15.81 -8.71 3.16
C ARG A 150 14.56 -9.21 3.85
N LEU A 151 13.67 -9.82 3.07
CA LEU A 151 12.49 -10.50 3.58
C LEU A 151 12.76 -12.01 3.64
N THR A 152 12.47 -12.64 4.77
CA THR A 152 12.50 -14.10 4.93
C THR A 152 11.16 -14.55 5.49
N VAL A 153 10.53 -15.53 4.86
CA VAL A 153 9.16 -15.94 5.19
C VAL A 153 9.17 -16.92 6.36
N ILE A 154 8.27 -16.68 7.32
CA ILE A 154 7.96 -17.60 8.42
C ILE A 154 6.79 -18.49 8.00
N ARG A 155 5.71 -17.87 7.50
CA ARG A 155 4.56 -18.56 6.90
C ARG A 155 3.80 -17.63 5.96
N SER A 156 3.03 -18.22 5.06
CA SER A 156 2.05 -17.49 4.27
C SER A 156 0.84 -18.36 3.99
N THR A 157 -0.33 -17.74 3.80
CA THR A 157 -1.56 -18.41 3.38
C THR A 157 -2.31 -17.54 2.39
N ALA A 158 -3.02 -18.16 1.46
CA ALA A 158 -3.91 -17.47 0.52
C ALA A 158 -5.16 -18.31 0.32
N ASN A 159 -6.33 -17.69 0.45
CA ASN A 159 -7.63 -18.34 0.29
C ASN A 159 -8.65 -17.38 -0.36
N ALA A 160 -9.87 -17.84 -0.61
CA ALA A 160 -10.95 -17.10 -1.29
C ALA A 160 -11.25 -15.70 -0.72
N THR A 161 -10.93 -15.46 0.56
CA THR A 161 -11.26 -14.22 1.27
C THR A 161 -10.08 -13.27 1.44
N GLY A 162 -8.86 -13.77 1.26
CA GLY A 162 -7.67 -12.97 1.50
C GLY A 162 -6.39 -13.79 1.56
N TYR A 163 -5.32 -13.09 1.82
CA TYR A 163 -3.98 -13.65 1.93
C TYR A 163 -3.21 -12.98 3.05
N GLU A 164 -2.32 -13.75 3.63
CA GLU A 164 -1.59 -13.37 4.82
C GLU A 164 -0.15 -13.86 4.73
N ILE A 165 0.77 -13.02 5.20
CA ILE A 165 2.18 -13.37 5.30
C ILE A 165 2.74 -12.94 6.66
N VAL A 166 3.48 -13.84 7.28
CA VAL A 166 4.33 -13.56 8.44
C VAL A 166 5.78 -13.71 8.00
N TYR A 167 6.57 -12.69 8.24
CA TYR A 167 7.91 -12.57 7.67
C TYR A 167 8.86 -11.84 8.63
N ARG A 168 10.15 -12.14 8.54
CA ARG A 168 11.21 -11.31 9.10
C ARG A 168 11.69 -10.33 8.04
N CYS A 169 11.69 -9.04 8.36
CA CYS A 169 12.21 -7.97 7.53
C CYS A 169 13.51 -7.46 8.15
N GLN A 170 14.64 -7.78 7.53
CA GLN A 170 15.94 -7.29 7.95
C GLN A 170 16.36 -6.11 7.09
N ASN A 171 17.00 -5.12 7.70
CA ASN A 171 17.41 -3.88 7.06
C ASN A 171 16.23 -3.08 6.47
N CYS A 172 15.09 -3.09 7.16
CA CYS A 172 13.85 -2.50 6.65
C CYS A 172 13.47 -1.17 7.33
N PHE A 173 14.25 -0.71 8.31
CA PHE A 173 14.05 0.58 8.98
C PHE A 173 15.11 1.62 8.64
N SER A 174 16.07 1.27 7.78
CA SER A 174 17.01 2.21 7.17
C SER A 174 17.19 1.83 5.70
N TRP A 175 17.03 2.79 4.80
CA TRP A 175 17.18 2.56 3.36
C TRP A 175 17.89 3.72 2.66
N GLN A 176 18.45 3.41 1.50
CA GLN A 176 19.07 4.38 0.62
C GLN A 176 18.76 4.02 -0.84
N GLN A 177 18.41 5.03 -1.64
CA GLN A 177 18.24 4.91 -3.08
C GLN A 177 18.83 6.15 -3.76
N GLY A 178 19.96 5.96 -4.46
CA GLY A 178 20.73 7.08 -5.00
C GLY A 178 21.30 7.97 -3.87
N THR A 179 20.98 9.26 -3.92
CA THR A 179 21.41 10.25 -2.91
C THR A 179 20.47 10.36 -1.71
N TYR A 180 19.27 9.80 -1.81
CA TYR A 180 18.27 9.84 -0.74
C TYR A 180 18.48 8.66 0.20
N ASN A 181 18.45 8.93 1.50
CA ASN A 181 18.42 7.93 2.55
C ASN A 181 17.48 8.39 3.66
N GLU A 182 16.95 7.43 4.40
CA GLU A 182 16.06 7.67 5.53
C GLU A 182 16.28 6.56 6.58
N THR A 183 16.00 6.87 7.84
CA THR A 183 15.96 5.89 8.93
C THR A 183 14.79 6.21 9.83
N VAL A 184 13.97 5.19 10.11
CA VAL A 184 12.93 5.31 11.12
C VAL A 184 13.48 4.89 12.48
N HIS A 185 13.15 5.67 13.50
CA HIS A 185 13.74 5.53 14.83
C HIS A 185 12.77 4.85 15.79
N THR A 186 13.15 3.69 16.32
CA THR A 186 12.38 2.98 17.35
C THR A 186 12.77 3.41 18.77
N ALA A 187 13.98 3.91 18.96
CA ALA A 187 14.57 4.29 20.24
C ALA A 187 14.77 5.81 20.37
N THR A 188 13.68 6.56 20.47
CA THR A 188 13.73 8.03 20.67
C THR A 188 13.79 8.44 22.14
N GLY A 189 13.59 7.50 23.08
CA GLY A 189 13.39 7.79 24.49
C GLY A 189 12.03 8.41 24.83
N ASP A 190 11.16 8.57 23.82
CA ASP A 190 9.82 9.13 23.97
C ASP A 190 8.79 8.01 24.28
N PRO A 191 8.07 8.08 25.42
CA PRO A 191 7.00 7.13 25.73
C PRO A 191 5.82 7.18 24.75
N ASP A 192 5.72 8.21 23.90
CA ASP A 192 4.71 8.35 22.84
C ASP A 192 5.30 8.17 21.43
N ASN A 193 6.55 7.67 21.31
CA ASN A 193 7.16 7.34 20.02
C ASN A 193 6.25 6.45 19.15
N VAL A 194 6.07 6.86 17.90
CA VAL A 194 5.28 6.15 16.89
C VAL A 194 6.12 5.99 15.62
N LEU A 195 6.01 4.84 14.98
CA LEU A 195 6.38 4.72 13.58
C LEU A 195 5.20 5.24 12.76
N VAL A 196 5.41 6.26 11.93
CA VAL A 196 4.41 6.67 10.94
C VAL A 196 4.55 5.72 9.76
N LEU A 197 3.51 4.92 9.53
CA LEU A 197 3.48 3.89 8.49
C LEU A 197 2.37 4.21 7.50
N GLY A 198 2.54 3.75 6.26
CA GLY A 198 1.55 3.89 5.20
C GLY A 198 1.08 2.52 4.74
N PHE A 199 -0.18 2.42 4.32
CA PHE A 199 -0.70 1.24 3.65
C PHE A 199 -1.37 1.62 2.33
N ALA A 200 -1.43 0.67 1.40
CA ALA A 200 -2.14 0.80 0.15
C ALA A 200 -2.65 -0.56 -0.32
N GLN A 201 -3.81 -0.61 -0.96
CA GLN A 201 -4.38 -1.82 -1.53
C GLN A 201 -5.00 -1.56 -2.90
N ALA A 202 -4.96 -2.58 -3.77
CA ALA A 202 -5.68 -2.55 -5.04
C ALA A 202 -6.51 -3.82 -5.25
N ALA A 203 -7.65 -3.60 -5.91
CA ALA A 203 -8.55 -4.60 -6.44
C ALA A 203 -7.87 -5.55 -7.43
N LYS A 204 -7.10 -4.96 -8.34
CA LYS A 204 -6.48 -5.66 -9.47
C LYS A 204 -5.06 -6.09 -9.12
N GLY A 205 -4.78 -7.37 -9.29
CA GLY A 205 -3.43 -7.90 -9.11
C GLY A 205 -2.42 -7.40 -10.16
N PRO A 206 -1.12 -7.68 -9.97
CA PRO A 206 -0.09 -7.38 -10.97
C PRO A 206 -0.35 -8.07 -12.31
N LEU A 207 0.14 -7.50 -13.41
CA LEU A 207 -0.01 -8.05 -14.77
C LEU A 207 0.87 -9.28 -15.02
N ASN A 208 2.02 -9.35 -14.36
CA ASN A 208 2.99 -10.44 -14.42
C ASN A 208 3.34 -10.93 -13.00
N PRO A 209 2.36 -11.51 -12.28
CA PRO A 209 2.46 -11.80 -10.85
C PRO A 209 3.52 -12.86 -10.48
N ALA A 210 4.03 -13.62 -11.47
CA ALA A 210 5.13 -14.55 -11.27
C ALA A 210 6.49 -13.86 -11.10
N CYS A 211 6.61 -12.57 -11.44
CA CYS A 211 7.89 -11.90 -11.63
C CYS A 211 8.04 -10.69 -10.72
N PRO A 212 8.46 -10.92 -9.45
CA PRO A 212 8.52 -9.89 -8.41
C PRO A 212 9.64 -8.86 -8.62
N GLY A 213 10.43 -8.99 -9.69
CA GLY A 213 11.54 -8.10 -10.01
C GLY A 213 11.12 -6.84 -10.79
N ASN A 214 12.07 -6.29 -11.54
CA ASN A 214 11.94 -5.00 -12.21
C ASN A 214 10.81 -4.94 -13.25
N ASP A 215 10.47 -6.07 -13.87
CA ASP A 215 9.44 -6.13 -14.90
C ASP A 215 8.01 -6.11 -14.32
N LEU A 216 7.84 -6.25 -13.00
CA LEU A 216 6.51 -6.25 -12.37
C LEU A 216 5.77 -4.95 -12.68
N THR A 217 4.57 -5.06 -13.25
CA THR A 217 3.68 -3.93 -13.53
C THR A 217 2.34 -4.13 -12.82
N PHE A 218 1.81 -3.09 -12.19
CA PHE A 218 0.55 -3.12 -11.44
C PHE A 218 -0.23 -1.80 -11.54
N GLY A 219 -1.52 -1.82 -11.19
CA GLY A 219 -2.36 -0.62 -11.23
C GLY A 219 -2.17 0.29 -10.01
N PHE A 220 -2.80 1.47 -10.04
CA PHE A 220 -2.96 2.34 -8.87
C PHE A 220 -3.73 1.63 -7.74
N HIS A 221 -3.47 1.99 -6.48
CA HIS A 221 -4.22 1.47 -5.34
C HIS A 221 -5.63 2.06 -5.28
N ASP A 222 -6.64 1.24 -5.54
CA ASP A 222 -8.05 1.62 -5.64
C ASP A 222 -8.94 0.94 -4.58
N ASN A 223 -8.34 0.24 -3.60
CA ASN A 223 -9.04 -0.51 -2.54
C ASN A 223 -8.63 -0.03 -1.13
N GLY A 224 -8.33 1.25 -0.98
CA GLY A 224 -7.96 1.89 0.28
C GLY A 224 -6.46 2.14 0.42
N TYR A 225 -6.11 3.28 1.00
CA TYR A 225 -4.75 3.68 1.31
C TYR A 225 -4.77 4.74 2.42
N GLY A 226 -3.68 4.87 3.16
CA GLY A 226 -3.62 5.86 4.22
C GLY A 226 -2.35 5.75 5.04
N GLN A 227 -2.25 6.60 6.06
CA GLN A 227 -1.16 6.62 7.02
C GLN A 227 -1.71 6.45 8.42
N TRP A 228 -0.92 5.87 9.31
CA TRP A 228 -1.25 5.81 10.73
C TRP A 228 0.01 5.85 11.59
N GLY A 229 -0.14 6.35 12.81
CA GLY A 229 0.89 6.23 13.84
C GLY A 229 0.80 4.86 14.51
N ALA A 230 1.92 4.15 14.54
CA ALA A 230 2.03 2.82 15.12
C ALA A 230 2.97 2.86 16.35
N PRO A 231 2.42 3.00 17.57
CA PRO A 231 3.22 3.05 18.80
C PRO A 231 4.17 1.86 18.97
N VAL A 232 5.44 2.15 19.31
CA VAL A 232 6.49 1.13 19.45
C VAL A 232 6.60 0.54 20.85
N GLN A 233 6.11 1.22 21.87
CA GLN A 233 6.30 0.90 23.29
C GLN A 233 5.82 -0.50 23.64
N ASN A 234 4.73 -0.91 22.99
CA ASN A 234 4.07 -2.19 23.20
C ASN A 234 4.46 -3.24 22.15
N ALA A 235 5.42 -2.96 21.27
CA ALA A 235 5.80 -3.85 20.17
C ALA A 235 7.03 -4.71 20.46
N THR A 236 7.75 -4.49 21.56
CA THR A 236 8.92 -5.31 21.93
C THR A 236 8.53 -6.61 22.62
N ARG A 237 9.25 -7.70 22.35
CA ARG A 237 8.99 -9.01 22.98
C ARG A 237 10.30 -9.74 23.28
N ALA A 238 10.45 -10.24 24.50
CA ALA A 238 11.59 -11.08 24.89
C ALA A 238 11.72 -12.35 24.02
N ALA A 239 10.60 -12.86 23.50
CA ALA A 239 10.56 -14.02 22.61
C ALA A 239 11.01 -13.73 21.16
N TYR A 240 11.27 -12.46 20.80
CA TYR A 240 11.61 -12.05 19.43
C TYR A 240 12.74 -12.89 18.83
N ALA A 241 13.83 -13.10 19.56
CA ALA A 241 14.98 -13.86 19.06
C ALA A 241 14.66 -15.33 18.76
N ALA A 242 13.69 -15.92 19.46
CA ALA A 242 13.21 -17.28 19.18
C ALA A 242 12.32 -17.28 17.92
N TRP A 243 11.39 -16.32 17.82
CA TRP A 243 10.50 -16.19 16.66
C TRP A 243 11.24 -15.85 15.36
N ALA A 244 12.30 -15.05 15.44
CA ALA A 244 13.12 -14.68 14.29
C ALA A 244 13.79 -15.91 13.63
N LYS A 245 14.03 -16.99 14.39
CA LYS A 245 14.58 -18.26 13.88
C LYS A 245 13.58 -19.08 13.07
N LEU A 246 12.28 -18.79 13.17
CA LEU A 246 11.26 -19.45 12.35
C LEU A 246 11.33 -19.00 10.88
N ALA A 247 11.97 -17.86 10.62
CA ALA A 247 12.08 -17.27 9.28
C ALA A 247 13.12 -18.03 8.45
N THR A 248 12.66 -19.06 7.74
CA THR A 248 13.51 -20.04 7.05
C THR A 248 13.27 -20.11 5.55
N GLN A 249 12.11 -19.62 5.08
CA GLN A 249 11.70 -19.75 3.69
C GLN A 249 12.15 -18.53 2.89
N ALA A 250 12.71 -18.77 1.71
CA ALA A 250 12.98 -17.70 0.76
C ALA A 250 11.65 -17.04 0.32
N PRO A 251 11.61 -15.72 0.12
CA PRO A 251 10.44 -15.08 -0.47
C PRO A 251 10.21 -15.63 -1.88
N ASN A 252 8.94 -15.70 -2.29
CA ASN A 252 8.55 -16.06 -3.66
C ASN A 252 8.96 -17.48 -4.10
N ALA A 253 9.22 -18.40 -3.16
CA ALA A 253 9.74 -19.76 -3.41
C ALA A 253 8.79 -20.73 -4.17
N GLY A 254 7.70 -20.24 -4.79
CA GLY A 254 6.74 -21.03 -5.56
C GLY A 254 6.83 -20.85 -7.08
N ALA A 255 7.65 -19.94 -7.60
CA ALA A 255 7.75 -19.70 -9.04
C ALA A 255 8.86 -20.53 -9.66
N ASN A 256 8.51 -21.31 -10.68
CA ASN A 256 9.48 -21.70 -11.70
C ASN A 256 9.81 -20.43 -12.50
N LEU A 257 10.71 -19.59 -11.99
CA LEU A 257 11.13 -18.30 -12.55
C LEU A 257 11.88 -18.52 -13.87
N THR A 258 11.16 -18.93 -14.92
CA THR A 258 11.67 -18.93 -16.29
C THR A 258 11.33 -17.59 -16.92
N ALA A 259 12.18 -17.09 -17.83
CA ALA A 259 11.92 -15.83 -18.55
C ALA A 259 10.55 -15.82 -19.25
N ALA A 260 10.04 -16.99 -19.67
CA ALA A 260 8.72 -17.15 -20.28
C ALA A 260 7.56 -16.78 -19.33
N ASN A 261 7.70 -17.06 -18.03
CA ASN A 261 6.70 -16.75 -17.01
C ASN A 261 6.66 -15.25 -16.64
N CYS A 262 7.65 -14.46 -17.12
CA CYS A 262 7.72 -13.02 -16.93
C CYS A 262 7.19 -12.18 -18.08
N ALA A 263 6.70 -12.81 -19.15
CA ALA A 263 6.06 -12.09 -20.23
C ALA A 263 4.77 -11.40 -19.72
N VAL A 264 4.70 -10.08 -19.88
CA VAL A 264 3.44 -9.35 -19.71
C VAL A 264 2.49 -9.80 -20.83
N PRO A 265 1.25 -10.21 -20.54
CA PRO A 265 0.28 -10.52 -21.60
C PRO A 265 0.15 -9.33 -22.54
N ALA A 266 0.30 -9.57 -23.85
CA ALA A 266 0.12 -8.51 -24.84
C ALA A 266 -1.26 -7.87 -24.64
N PRO A 267 -1.38 -6.53 -24.75
CA PRO A 267 -2.68 -5.88 -24.69
C PRO A 267 -3.63 -6.52 -25.71
N PRO A 268 -4.94 -6.66 -25.41
CA PRO A 268 -5.89 -7.20 -26.36
C PRO A 268 -5.77 -6.43 -27.67
N LYS A 269 -5.55 -7.13 -28.79
CA LYS A 269 -5.60 -6.50 -30.11
C LYS A 269 -6.99 -5.89 -30.25
N THR A 270 -7.07 -4.56 -30.21
CA THR A 270 -8.26 -3.84 -30.65
C THR A 270 -8.42 -4.12 -32.14
N THR A 271 -9.36 -5.00 -32.51
CA THR A 271 -9.86 -5.07 -33.88
C THR A 271 -10.45 -3.70 -34.19
N ALA A 272 -9.70 -2.89 -34.95
CA ALA A 272 -10.21 -1.66 -35.51
C ALA A 272 -11.44 -2.02 -36.36
N THR A 273 -12.62 -1.70 -35.84
CA THR A 273 -13.82 -1.69 -36.67
C THR A 273 -13.61 -0.55 -37.66
N ALA A 274 -13.51 -0.88 -38.95
CA ALA A 274 -13.31 0.11 -40.00
C ALA A 274 -14.38 1.21 -39.86
N ALA A 275 -13.94 2.46 -39.73
CA ALA A 275 -14.84 3.60 -39.79
C ALA A 275 -15.53 3.62 -41.17
N PRO A 276 -16.85 3.87 -41.25
CA PRO A 276 -17.52 3.99 -42.53
C PRO A 276 -16.92 5.16 -43.30
N SER A 277 -16.45 4.90 -44.52
CA SER A 277 -15.89 5.92 -45.41
C SER A 277 -16.97 6.93 -45.78
N SER A 278 -16.87 8.16 -45.28
CA SER A 278 -17.67 9.28 -45.76
C SER A 278 -17.19 9.66 -47.16
N VAL A 279 -18.02 9.40 -48.17
CA VAL A 279 -17.83 9.90 -49.53
C VAL A 279 -17.98 11.43 -49.52
N LEU A 280 -16.89 12.17 -49.69
CA LEU A 280 -16.95 13.60 -49.98
C LEU A 280 -17.49 13.79 -51.41
N THR A 281 -18.77 14.14 -51.54
CA THR A 281 -19.32 14.64 -52.80
C THR A 281 -18.86 16.08 -53.00
N ALA A 282 -17.99 16.31 -53.99
CA ALA A 282 -17.56 17.64 -54.39
C ALA A 282 -18.76 18.45 -54.93
N ALA A 283 -19.15 19.52 -54.22
CA ALA A 283 -20.10 20.49 -54.72
C ALA A 283 -19.43 21.37 -55.79
N ARG A 284 -19.90 21.31 -57.04
CA ARG A 284 -19.51 22.22 -58.12
C ARG A 284 -20.03 23.62 -57.82
N ARG A 285 -19.12 24.60 -57.77
CA ARG A 285 -19.39 26.03 -57.68
C ARG A 285 -19.89 26.52 -59.05
N ALA A 286 -21.16 26.93 -59.13
CA ALA A 286 -21.68 27.66 -60.29
C ALA A 286 -21.26 29.14 -60.18
N VAL A 287 -20.55 29.64 -61.20
CA VAL A 287 -20.26 31.06 -61.38
C VAL A 287 -21.44 31.67 -62.12
N ILE A 288 -22.16 32.59 -61.48
CA ILE A 288 -23.18 33.43 -62.12
C ILE A 288 -22.48 34.69 -62.63
N SER A 289 -22.47 34.87 -63.94
CA SER A 289 -22.12 36.11 -64.61
C SER A 289 -23.37 36.99 -64.67
N LEU A 290 -23.34 38.17 -64.06
CA LEU A 290 -24.34 39.21 -64.31
C LEU A 290 -23.86 40.11 -65.45
N ALA A 291 -24.75 40.28 -66.43
CA ALA A 291 -24.75 41.40 -67.36
C ALA A 291 -25.39 42.63 -66.70
#